data_AF-D1BYX3-F1
#
_entry.id   AF-D1BYX3-F1
#
_cell.length_a   1.000
_cell.length_b   1.000
_cell.length_c   1.000
_cell.angle_alpha   90.00
_cell.angle_beta   90.00
_cell.angle_gamma   90.00
#
_symmetry.space_group_name_H-M   'P 1'
#
loop_
_entity.id
_entity.type
_entity.pdbx_description
1 polymer ?
#
loop_
_entity_poly.entity_id
_entity_poly.type
_entity_poly.pdbx_seq_one_letter_code
_entity_poly.pdbx_strand_id
1 'polypeptide(L)'
;MPTTKPRHAITETAAVAHALDVARRRWPGQPPTRLLTRLIEAGTLVVEQEEADERARHRRALEELTALAQHYPEGYLGDVRTGWPE
;
A
#
# COMPACT_ATOMS: atom_id res chain seq x y z
N MET A 1 0.06 -35.59 12.58
CA MET A 1 0.79 -34.33 12.86
C MET A 1 -0.06 -33.14 12.42
N PRO A 2 -0.88 -32.55 13.29
CA PRO A 2 -1.49 -31.27 13.00
C PRO A 2 -0.41 -30.20 13.10
N THR A 3 -0.09 -29.55 11.97
CA THR A 3 0.79 -28.39 11.97
C THR A 3 0.03 -27.22 12.60
N THR A 4 0.61 -26.55 13.61
CA THR A 4 0.00 -25.39 14.31
C THR A 4 -0.30 -24.20 13.40
N LYS A 5 0.36 -24.12 12.24
CA LYS A 5 0.17 -23.04 11.27
C LYS A 5 -1.07 -23.29 10.40
N PRO A 6 -1.91 -22.26 10.14
CA PRO A 6 -3.02 -22.37 9.21
C PRO A 6 -2.52 -22.71 7.81
N ARG A 7 -3.31 -23.49 7.07
CA ARG A 7 -3.03 -23.84 5.67
C ARG A 7 -3.88 -22.97 4.77
N HIS A 8 -3.22 -22.25 3.87
CA HIS A 8 -3.87 -21.49 2.81
C HIS A 8 -3.73 -22.28 1.51
N ALA A 9 -4.81 -22.93 1.08
CA ALA A 9 -4.84 -23.67 -0.17
C ALA A 9 -4.99 -22.70 -1.35
N ILE A 10 -4.16 -22.88 -2.37
CA ILE A 10 -4.23 -22.12 -3.62
C ILE A 10 -4.54 -23.11 -4.74
N THR A 11 -5.60 -22.82 -5.51
CA THR A 11 -5.92 -23.58 -6.72
C THR A 11 -5.12 -23.01 -7.87
N GLU A 12 -4.47 -23.87 -8.66
CA GLU A 12 -3.74 -23.44 -9.84
C GLU A 12 -4.71 -23.02 -10.94
N THR A 13 -4.86 -21.71 -11.11
CA THR A 13 -5.57 -21.09 -12.23
C THR A 13 -4.58 -20.66 -13.31
N ALA A 14 -5.07 -20.25 -14.48
CA ALA A 14 -4.20 -19.70 -15.53
C ALA A 14 -3.34 -18.51 -15.05
N ALA A 15 -3.89 -17.67 -14.16
CA ALA A 15 -3.15 -16.56 -13.55
C ALA A 15 -2.03 -17.05 -12.62
N VAL A 16 -2.31 -18.08 -11.80
CA VAL A 16 -1.29 -18.68 -10.91
C VAL A 16 -0.19 -19.35 -11.73
N ALA A 17 -0.53 -20.07 -12.80
CA ALA A 17 0.43 -20.68 -13.70
C ALA A 17 1.34 -19.62 -14.35
N HIS A 18 0.76 -18.52 -14.83
CA HIS A 18 1.53 -17.40 -15.38
C HIS A 18 2.45 -16.75 -14.33
N ALA A 19 1.97 -16.52 -13.11
CA ALA A 19 2.78 -15.98 -12.02
C ALA A 19 3.97 -16.90 -11.69
N LEU A 20 3.76 -18.22 -11.69
CA LEU A 20 4.83 -19.20 -11.52
C LEU A 20 5.84 -19.19 -12.67
N ASP A 21 5.40 -18.99 -13.91
CA ASP A 21 6.30 -18.83 -15.06
C ASP A 21 7.21 -17.61 -14.91
N VAL A 22 6.64 -16.48 -14.49
CA VAL A 22 7.38 -15.25 -14.17
C VAL A 22 8.37 -15.52 -13.04
N ALA A 23 7.92 -16.15 -11.96
CA ALA A 23 8.74 -16.46 -10.80
C ALA A 23 9.91 -17.40 -11.14
N ARG A 24 9.71 -18.38 -12.03
CA ARG A 24 10.78 -19.29 -12.49
C ARG A 24 11.89 -18.57 -13.24
N ARG A 25 11.57 -17.50 -13.98
CA ARG A 25 12.60 -16.66 -14.63
C ARG A 25 13.42 -15.89 -13.60
N ARG A 26 12.78 -15.39 -12.54
CA ARG A 26 13.43 -14.63 -11.45
C ARG A 26 14.21 -15.51 -10.48
N TRP A 27 13.70 -16.70 -10.19
CA TRP A 27 14.23 -17.66 -9.21
C TRP A 27 14.27 -19.06 -9.81
N PRO A 28 15.24 -19.34 -10.70
CA PRO A 28 15.31 -20.62 -11.40
C PRO A 28 15.56 -21.79 -10.44
N GLY A 29 15.06 -22.97 -10.81
CA GLY A 29 15.32 -24.23 -10.10
C GLY A 29 14.53 -24.44 -8.80
N GLN A 30 13.65 -23.52 -8.42
CA GLN A 30 12.84 -23.67 -7.20
C GLN A 30 11.49 -24.37 -7.48
N PRO A 31 10.98 -25.18 -6.53
CA PRO A 31 9.68 -25.81 -6.66
C PRO A 31 8.55 -24.78 -6.58
N PRO A 32 7.37 -25.05 -7.20
CA PRO A 32 6.24 -24.11 -7.24
C PRO A 32 5.85 -23.53 -5.88
N THR A 33 5.81 -24.33 -4.82
CA THR A 33 5.46 -23.85 -3.46
C THR A 33 6.42 -22.78 -2.95
N ARG A 34 7.74 -22.95 -3.17
CA ARG A 34 8.76 -21.95 -2.79
C ARG A 34 8.60 -20.67 -3.61
N LEU A 35 8.26 -20.80 -4.89
CA LEU A 35 8.00 -19.67 -5.77
C LEU A 35 6.77 -18.88 -5.33
N LEU A 36 5.68 -19.55 -4.94
CA LEU A 36 4.50 -18.90 -4.38
C LEU A 36 4.84 -18.12 -3.11
N THR A 37 5.63 -18.70 -2.20
CA THR A 37 6.10 -17.98 -1.01
C THR A 37 6.90 -16.73 -1.36
N ARG A 38 7.85 -16.84 -2.30
CA ARG A 38 8.64 -15.68 -2.75
C ARG A 38 7.81 -14.61 -3.45
N LEU A 39 6.79 -15.00 -4.21
CA LEU A 39 5.86 -14.08 -4.83
C LEU A 39 5.04 -13.32 -3.78
N ILE A 40 4.58 -14.00 -2.73
CA ILE A 40 3.87 -13.37 -1.61
C ILE A 40 4.78 -12.36 -0.91
N GLU A 41 6.02 -12.76 -0.57
CA GLU A 41 7.00 -11.86 0.06
C GLU A 41 7.31 -10.64 -0.82
N ALA A 42 7.49 -10.84 -2.12
CA ALA A 42 7.71 -9.74 -3.07
C ALA A 42 6.48 -8.84 -3.19
N GLY A 43 5.27 -9.41 -3.19
CA GLY A 43 4.02 -8.66 -3.22
C GLY A 43 3.82 -7.81 -1.98
N THR A 44 4.15 -8.33 -0.79
CA THR A 44 4.10 -7.56 0.47
C THR A 44 4.92 -6.28 0.38
N LEU A 45 6.16 -6.38 -0.12
CA LEU A 45 7.04 -5.21 -0.26
C LEU A 45 6.47 -4.15 -1.21
N VAL A 46 5.75 -4.55 -2.26
CA VAL A 46 5.11 -3.61 -3.19
C VAL A 46 3.94 -2.91 -2.52
N VAL A 47 3.06 -3.66 -1.86
CA VAL A 47 1.90 -3.10 -1.15
C VAL A 47 2.34 -2.12 -0.05
N GLU A 48 3.35 -2.48 0.74
CA GLU A 48 3.89 -1.61 1.80
C GLU A 48 4.49 -0.30 1.25
N GLN A 49 5.14 -0.37 0.08
CA GLN A 49 5.67 0.81 -0.60
C GLN A 49 4.55 1.71 -1.13
N GLU A 50 3.53 1.14 -1.77
CA GLU A 50 2.37 1.90 -2.27
C GLU A 50 1.67 2.65 -1.13
N GLU A 51 1.43 1.98 0.00
CA GLU A 51 0.86 2.63 1.18
C GLU A 51 1.77 3.72 1.76
N ALA A 52 3.09 3.49 1.80
CA ALA A 52 4.05 4.48 2.27
C ALA A 52 4.04 5.74 1.37
N ASP A 53 3.96 5.55 0.07
CA ASP A 53 3.88 6.63 -0.92
C ASP A 53 2.56 7.40 -0.81
N GLU A 54 1.44 6.71 -0.61
CA GLU A 54 0.14 7.33 -0.32
C GLU A 54 0.18 8.18 0.95
N ARG A 55 0.70 7.62 2.05
CA ARG A 55 0.88 8.37 3.30
C ARG A 55 1.79 9.59 3.12
N ALA A 56 2.87 9.44 2.35
CA ALA A 56 3.78 10.54 2.07
C ALA A 56 3.16 11.61 1.18
N ARG A 57 2.33 11.24 0.20
CA ARG A 57 1.55 12.19 -0.62
C ARG A 57 0.54 12.95 0.23
N HIS A 58 -0.22 12.23 1.06
CA HIS A 58 -1.20 12.84 1.95
C HIS A 58 -0.56 13.84 2.93
N ARG A 59 0.54 13.43 3.57
CA ARG A 59 1.30 14.31 4.48
C ARG A 59 1.81 15.57 3.78
N ARG A 60 2.39 15.44 2.58
CA ARG A 60 2.85 16.60 1.80
C ARG A 60 1.72 17.57 1.47
N ALA A 61 0.55 17.05 1.07
CA ALA A 61 -0.61 17.90 0.82
C ALA A 61 -1.07 18.66 2.08
N LEU A 62 -1.04 18.02 3.25
CA LEU A 62 -1.35 18.69 4.52
C LEU A 62 -0.31 19.74 4.90
N GLU A 63 0.98 19.46 4.69
CA GLU A 63 2.07 20.41 4.93
C GLU A 63 1.94 21.64 4.02
N GLU A 64 1.64 21.44 2.73
CA GLU A 64 1.39 22.53 1.77
C GLU A 64 0.18 23.39 2.18
N LEU A 65 -0.93 22.77 2.57
CA LEU A 65 -2.11 23.49 3.07
C LEU A 65 -1.82 24.27 4.35
N THR A 66 -1.05 23.66 5.28
CA THR A 66 -0.66 24.31 6.53
C THR A 66 0.27 25.48 6.26
N ALA A 67 1.18 25.36 5.29
CA ALA A 67 2.05 26.45 4.88
C ALA A 67 1.26 27.64 4.28
N LEU A 68 0.07 27.42 3.70
CA LEU A 68 -0.78 28.54 3.27
C LEU A 68 -1.31 29.35 4.46
N ALA A 69 -1.49 28.76 5.64
CA ALA A 69 -1.99 29.44 6.83
C ALA A 69 -1.16 30.68 7.21
N GLN A 70 0.15 30.68 6.89
CA GLN A 70 1.03 31.82 7.16
C GLN A 70 0.64 33.10 6.40
N HIS A 71 -0.15 32.99 5.34
CA HIS A 71 -0.60 34.13 4.53
C HIS A 71 -1.90 34.76 5.06
N TYR A 72 -2.53 34.15 6.07
CA TYR A 72 -3.78 34.64 6.64
C TYR A 72 -3.51 35.25 8.02
N PRO A 73 -4.09 36.42 8.32
CA PRO A 73 -3.92 37.03 9.64
C PRO A 73 -4.60 36.18 10.72
N GLU A 74 -4.15 36.35 11.95
CA GLU A 74 -4.79 35.73 13.11
C GLU A 74 -6.26 36.17 13.20
N GLY A 75 -7.16 35.23 13.51
CA GLY A 75 -8.60 35.50 13.56
C GLY A 75 -9.33 35.49 12.21
N TYR A 76 -8.61 35.43 11.07
CA TYR A 76 -9.20 35.45 9.72
C TYR A 76 -10.36 34.45 9.52
N LEU A 77 -10.21 33.22 10.01
CA LEU A 77 -11.27 32.20 9.91
C LEU A 77 -12.52 32.55 10.73
N GLY A 78 -12.36 33.27 11.84
CA GLY A 78 -13.48 33.78 12.64
C GLY A 78 -14.25 34.85 11.87
N ASP A 79 -13.53 35.79 11.25
CA ASP A 79 -14.13 36.85 10.44
C ASP A 79 -14.93 36.29 9.26
N VAL A 80 -14.35 35.32 8.52
CA VAL A 80 -15.03 34.64 7.40
C VAL A 80 -16.32 33.92 7.86
N ARG A 81 -16.29 33.28 9.02
CA ARG A 81 -17.44 32.51 9.54
C ARG A 81 -18.58 33.37 10.07
N THR A 82 -18.33 34.64 10.38
CA THR A 82 -19.33 35.55 10.95
C THR A 82 -20.54 35.75 10.01
N GLY A 83 -20.37 35.54 8.70
CA GLY A 83 -21.44 35.69 7.70
C GLY A 83 -22.17 34.39 7.31
N TRP A 84 -21.87 33.26 7.93
CA TRP A 84 -22.45 31.96 7.56
C TRP A 84 -23.62 31.62 8.49
N PRO A 85 -24.77 31.15 7.96
CA PRO A 85 -25.83 30.60 8.81
C PRO A 85 -25.35 29.29 9.47
N GLU A 86 -25.89 29.00 10.66
CA GLU A 86 -25.60 27.78 11.43
C GLU A 86 -25.88 26.49 10.65
#